data_AF-A0A1Q6QE68-F1
#
_entry.id   AF-A0A1Q6QE68-F1
#
_cell.length_a   1.000
_cell.length_b   1.000
_cell.length_c   1.000
_cell.angle_alpha   90.00
_cell.angle_beta   90.00
_cell.angle_gamma   90.00
#
_symmetry.space_group_name_H-M   'P 1'
#
loop_
_entity.id
_entity.type
_entity.pdbx_description
1 polymer ?
#
loop_
_entity_poly.entity_id
_entity_poly.type
_entity_poly.pdbx_seq_one_letter_code
_entity_poly.pdbx_strand_id
1 'polypeptide(L)'
;MNKDQYLRKLEYLLSDLPEEERREAMEYYVEYFEEAGPEREAEVMRELGTPETVAETIHKELADKGIVPYRAEKKQKKERNGWQIAFIVLVCVLVSPVVIPLAIALFGVVIAVLACVVALIVSAVVLVVSIVAAFLVAAILLFVVGISNMGLPLVGLMMIGISFLCAGLFLLCGWGLIKLCAVVVPEVIKGCIHLIGMPFRGKEAHKA
;
A
#
# COMPACT_ATOMS: atom_id res chain seq x y z
N MET A 1 29.90 22.43 -51.94
CA MET A 1 29.36 22.51 -50.57
C MET A 1 30.51 22.98 -49.70
N ASN A 2 30.31 23.92 -48.78
CA ASN A 2 31.37 24.39 -47.88
C ASN A 2 31.35 23.65 -46.54
N LYS A 3 32.41 23.73 -45.73
CA LYS A 3 32.47 23.13 -44.38
C LYS A 3 31.21 23.37 -43.55
N ASP A 4 30.76 24.62 -43.45
CA ASP A 4 29.56 24.98 -42.66
C ASP A 4 28.29 24.27 -43.15
N GLN A 5 28.16 24.11 -44.48
CA GLN A 5 27.02 23.41 -45.06
C GLN A 5 27.07 21.90 -44.78
N TYR A 6 28.28 21.34 -44.68
CA TYR A 6 28.52 19.95 -44.31
C TYR A 6 28.14 19.65 -42.88
N LEU A 7 28.71 20.42 -41.95
CA LEU A 7 28.46 20.24 -40.53
C LEU A 7 26.99 20.47 -40.19
N ARG A 8 26.35 21.48 -40.80
CA ARG A 8 24.92 21.72 -40.59
C ARG A 8 24.03 20.59 -41.11
N LYS A 9 24.41 19.96 -42.23
CA LYS A 9 23.67 18.82 -42.79
C LYS A 9 23.88 17.56 -41.95
N LEU A 10 25.10 17.34 -41.46
CA LEU A 10 25.43 16.25 -40.54
C LEU A 10 24.66 16.39 -39.22
N GLU A 11 24.65 17.58 -38.61
CA GLU A 11 23.91 17.87 -37.38
C GLU A 11 22.41 17.59 -37.54
N TYR A 12 21.84 17.98 -38.69
CA TYR A 12 20.43 17.71 -39.00
C TYR A 12 20.15 16.20 -39.10
N LEU A 13 21.02 15.44 -39.75
CA LEU A 13 20.87 13.99 -39.89
C LEU A 13 20.97 13.26 -38.55
N LEU A 14 21.79 13.77 -37.62
CA LEU A 14 21.98 13.22 -36.27
C LEU A 14 20.96 13.74 -35.23
N SER A 15 19.95 14.51 -35.66
CA SER A 15 19.00 15.18 -34.75
C SER A 15 18.11 14.22 -33.93
N ASP A 16 18.02 12.96 -34.31
CA ASP A 16 17.27 11.91 -33.62
C ASP A 16 18.09 11.15 -32.56
N LEU A 17 19.39 11.41 -32.42
CA LEU A 17 20.25 10.86 -31.38
C LEU A 17 20.11 11.63 -30.04
N PRO A 18 20.51 11.01 -28.90
CA PRO A 18 20.67 11.72 -27.64
C PRO A 18 21.58 12.94 -27.79
N GLU A 19 21.30 14.01 -27.03
CA GLU A 19 22.03 15.28 -27.13
C GLU A 19 23.54 15.12 -26.91
N GLU A 20 23.93 14.26 -25.96
CA GLU A 20 25.32 13.98 -25.63
C GLU A 20 26.09 13.38 -26.82
N GLU A 21 25.52 12.33 -27.42
CA GLU A 21 26.12 11.59 -28.54
C GLU A 21 26.20 12.45 -29.81
N ARG A 22 25.15 13.25 -30.07
CA ARG A 22 25.14 14.20 -31.17
C ARG A 22 26.23 15.26 -30.97
N ARG A 23 26.40 15.77 -29.75
CA ARG A 23 27.41 16.79 -29.44
C ARG A 23 28.81 16.24 -29.64
N GLU A 24 29.11 15.07 -29.09
CA GLU A 24 30.42 14.42 -29.20
C GLU A 24 30.79 14.14 -30.66
N ALA A 25 29.85 13.58 -31.43
CA ALA A 25 30.06 13.34 -32.85
C ALA A 25 30.34 14.64 -33.62
N MET A 26 29.55 15.70 -33.36
CA MET A 26 29.75 16.99 -34.02
C MET A 26 31.09 17.64 -33.65
N GLU A 27 31.50 17.55 -32.39
CA GLU A 27 32.78 18.09 -31.90
C GLU A 27 33.97 17.45 -32.62
N TYR A 28 33.97 16.13 -32.75
CA TYR A 28 35.02 15.39 -33.47
C TYR A 28 35.18 15.88 -34.93
N TYR A 29 34.08 16.00 -35.67
CA TYR A 29 34.16 16.43 -37.06
C TYR A 29 34.49 17.92 -37.18
N VAL A 30 34.03 18.78 -36.25
CA VAL A 30 34.42 20.20 -36.22
C VAL A 30 35.93 20.32 -36.06
N GLU A 31 36.51 19.62 -35.08
CA GLU A 31 37.95 19.62 -34.81
C GLU A 31 38.74 19.11 -36.02
N TYR A 32 38.28 18.00 -36.64
CA TYR A 32 38.92 17.45 -37.83
C TYR A 32 38.97 18.43 -39.02
N PHE A 33 37.88 19.18 -39.25
CA PHE A 33 37.85 20.23 -40.27
C PHE A 33 38.68 21.45 -39.90
N GLU A 34 38.86 21.75 -38.61
CA GLU A 34 39.71 22.85 -38.14
C GLU A 34 41.20 22.53 -38.27
N GLU A 35 41.62 21.30 -37.96
CA GLU A 35 43.01 20.83 -38.12
C GLU A 35 43.46 20.86 -39.58
N ALA A 36 42.56 20.53 -40.51
CA ALA A 36 42.86 20.58 -41.94
C ALA A 36 43.12 22.01 -42.43
N GLY A 37 42.40 22.99 -41.87
CA GLY A 37 42.44 24.39 -42.25
C GLY A 37 41.62 24.70 -43.52
N PRO A 38 41.32 25.99 -43.77
CA PRO A 38 40.42 26.42 -44.85
C PRO A 38 40.92 26.05 -46.26
N GLU A 39 42.22 25.81 -46.43
CA GLU A 39 42.83 25.46 -47.71
C GLU A 39 42.59 23.99 -48.11
N ARG A 40 42.27 23.11 -47.14
CA ARG A 40 42.12 21.65 -47.35
C ARG A 40 40.72 21.11 -47.08
N GLU A 41 39.72 21.97 -46.86
CA GLU A 41 38.33 21.54 -46.61
C GLU A 41 37.76 20.66 -47.74
N ALA A 42 38.07 20.99 -49.01
CA ALA A 42 37.60 20.23 -50.16
C ALA A 42 38.24 18.83 -50.26
N GLU A 43 39.47 18.68 -49.76
CA GLU A 43 40.17 17.40 -49.69
C GLU A 43 39.57 16.53 -48.59
N VAL A 44 39.35 17.10 -47.40
CA VAL A 44 38.69 16.44 -46.26
C VAL A 44 37.29 15.94 -46.61
N MET A 45 36.49 16.75 -47.31
CA MET A 45 35.17 16.32 -47.78
C MET A 45 35.22 15.13 -48.73
N ARG A 46 36.30 15.00 -49.52
CA ARG A 46 36.50 13.88 -50.44
C ARG A 46 36.92 12.61 -49.68
N GLU A 47 37.70 12.76 -48.62
CA GLU A 47 38.14 11.65 -47.77
C GLU A 47 37.00 11.11 -46.89
N LEU A 48 36.24 11.99 -46.24
CA LEU A 48 35.10 11.63 -45.40
C LEU A 48 33.88 11.16 -46.20
N GLY A 49 33.76 11.61 -47.45
CA GLY A 49 32.59 11.36 -48.27
C GLY A 49 31.41 12.28 -47.92
N THR A 50 30.20 11.86 -48.26
CA THR A 50 28.98 12.67 -48.07
C THR A 50 28.54 12.74 -46.59
N PRO A 51 27.88 13.81 -46.12
CA PRO A 51 27.41 13.86 -44.74
C PRO A 51 26.38 12.76 -44.42
N GLU A 52 25.66 12.27 -45.43
CA GLU A 52 24.75 11.11 -45.30
C GLU A 52 25.48 9.83 -44.94
N THR A 53 26.61 9.54 -45.62
CA THR A 53 27.41 8.34 -45.35
C THR A 53 28.06 8.41 -43.99
N VAL A 54 28.52 9.59 -43.57
CA VAL A 54 29.08 9.79 -42.22
C VAL A 54 28.00 9.59 -41.15
N ALA A 55 26.81 10.16 -41.35
CA ALA A 55 25.69 9.96 -40.43
C ALA A 55 25.31 8.47 -40.30
N GLU A 56 25.26 7.73 -41.41
CA GLU A 56 24.97 6.28 -41.39
C GLU A 56 26.01 5.49 -40.60
N THR A 57 27.29 5.82 -40.74
CA THR A 57 28.38 5.19 -39.97
C THR A 57 28.21 5.45 -38.47
N ILE A 58 27.99 6.71 -38.08
CA ILE A 58 27.75 7.08 -36.68
C ILE A 58 26.55 6.33 -36.11
N HIS A 59 25.44 6.24 -36.86
CA HIS A 59 24.26 5.49 -36.44
C HIS A 59 24.54 4.00 -36.23
N LYS A 60 25.35 3.37 -37.10
CA LYS A 60 25.74 1.95 -36.94
C LYS A 60 26.62 1.74 -35.71
N GLU A 61 27.63 2.59 -35.52
CA GLU A 61 28.52 2.49 -34.37
C GLU A 61 27.78 2.68 -33.04
N LEU A 62 26.85 3.63 -32.98
CA LEU A 62 26.02 3.87 -31.80
C LEU A 62 24.99 2.75 -31.58
N ALA A 63 24.42 2.19 -32.66
CA ALA A 63 23.52 1.04 -32.57
C ALA A 63 24.23 -0.19 -32.00
N ASP A 64 25.48 -0.45 -32.41
CA ASP A 64 26.30 -1.54 -31.86
C ASP A 64 26.62 -1.32 -30.37
N LYS A 65 26.73 -0.06 -29.93
CA LYS A 65 26.85 0.32 -28.51
C LYS A 65 25.53 0.27 -27.74
N GLY A 66 24.42 -0.09 -28.38
CA GLY A 66 23.09 -0.15 -27.78
C GLY A 66 22.42 1.21 -27.58
N ILE A 67 22.94 2.26 -28.20
CA ILE A 67 22.40 3.62 -28.15
C ILE A 67 21.36 3.75 -29.26
N VAL A 68 20.10 3.72 -28.87
CA VAL A 68 18.97 3.81 -29.80
C VAL A 68 18.57 5.28 -30.02
N PRO A 69 18.18 5.68 -31.25
CA PRO A 69 17.70 7.03 -31.51
C PRO A 69 16.46 7.32 -30.67
N TYR A 70 16.36 8.55 -30.14
CA TYR A 70 15.26 9.06 -29.30
C TYR A 70 13.87 8.81 -29.90
N ARG A 71 13.79 8.75 -31.24
CA ARG A 71 12.56 8.45 -31.97
C ARG A 71 12.06 7.01 -31.78
N ALA A 72 12.94 6.05 -31.49
CA ALA A 72 12.59 4.64 -31.28
C ALA A 72 11.81 4.42 -29.95
N GLU A 73 12.09 5.21 -28.91
CA GLU A 73 11.38 5.06 -27.63
C GLU A 73 9.93 5.57 -27.63
N LYS A 74 9.58 6.50 -28.54
CA LYS A 74 8.26 7.15 -28.53
C LYS A 74 7.19 6.59 -29.48
N LYS A 75 7.46 5.48 -30.19
CA LYS A 75 6.50 4.91 -31.16
C LYS A 75 6.17 3.43 -30.92
N GLN A 76 5.56 3.13 -29.77
CA GLN A 76 4.51 2.10 -29.71
C GLN A 76 3.34 2.57 -28.84
N LYS A 77 2.60 3.56 -29.33
CA LYS A 77 1.19 3.68 -28.96
C LYS A 77 0.47 2.55 -29.69
N LYS A 78 0.39 1.38 -29.06
CA LYS A 78 -0.41 0.24 -29.56
C LYS A 78 -1.81 0.76 -29.86
N GLU A 79 -2.17 0.83 -31.14
CA GLU A 79 -3.56 1.05 -31.55
C GLU A 79 -4.36 -0.09 -30.93
N ARG A 80 -5.06 0.18 -29.83
CA ARG A 80 -6.04 -0.76 -29.31
C ARG A 80 -7.15 -0.78 -30.35
N ASN A 81 -7.27 -1.87 -31.08
CA ASN A 81 -8.29 -2.05 -32.11
C ASN A 81 -9.64 -1.64 -31.51
N GLY A 82 -10.49 -0.93 -32.26
CA GLY A 82 -11.83 -0.53 -31.79
C GLY A 82 -12.64 -1.69 -31.23
N TRP A 83 -12.42 -2.92 -31.75
CA TRP A 83 -12.95 -4.16 -31.18
C TRP A 83 -12.44 -4.45 -29.76
N GLN A 84 -11.15 -4.27 -29.48
CA GLN A 84 -10.59 -4.46 -28.13
C GLN A 84 -11.15 -3.42 -27.15
N ILE A 85 -11.36 -2.18 -27.61
CA ILE A 85 -11.99 -1.13 -26.79
C ILE A 85 -13.47 -1.46 -26.55
N ALA A 86 -14.21 -1.88 -27.58
CA ALA A 86 -15.61 -2.29 -27.47
C ALA A 86 -15.78 -3.52 -26.56
N PHE A 87 -14.87 -4.49 -26.63
CA PHE A 87 -14.88 -5.67 -25.76
C PHE A 87 -14.55 -5.31 -24.31
N ILE A 88 -13.60 -4.40 -24.08
CA ILE A 88 -13.31 -3.86 -22.74
C ILE A 88 -14.53 -3.12 -22.18
N VAL A 89 -15.18 -2.27 -22.96
CA VAL A 89 -16.38 -1.54 -22.53
C VAL A 89 -17.53 -2.51 -22.22
N LEU A 90 -17.77 -3.51 -23.06
CA LEU A 90 -18.79 -4.54 -22.83
C LEU A 90 -18.53 -5.36 -21.56
N VAL A 91 -17.27 -5.78 -21.35
CA VAL A 91 -16.86 -6.48 -20.13
C VAL A 91 -17.01 -5.55 -18.92
N CYS A 92 -16.61 -4.29 -19.02
CA CYS A 92 -16.79 -3.31 -17.94
C CYS A 92 -18.27 -3.08 -17.61
N VAL A 93 -19.19 -3.05 -18.59
CA VAL A 93 -20.64 -2.93 -18.35
C VAL A 93 -21.22 -4.16 -17.69
N LEU A 94 -20.77 -5.37 -18.03
CA LEU A 94 -21.20 -6.62 -17.39
C LEU A 94 -20.59 -6.82 -16.00
N VAL A 95 -19.36 -6.34 -15.78
CA VAL A 95 -18.63 -6.47 -14.51
C VAL A 95 -19.01 -5.35 -13.53
N SER A 96 -19.42 -4.18 -14.00
CA SER A 96 -19.86 -3.05 -13.18
C SER A 96 -20.99 -3.40 -12.19
N PRO A 97 -22.09 -4.08 -12.58
CA PRO A 97 -23.15 -4.46 -11.64
C PRO A 97 -22.72 -5.59 -10.67
N VAL A 98 -21.59 -6.25 -10.89
CA VAL A 98 -21.06 -7.30 -10.00
C VAL A 98 -20.05 -6.73 -9.00
N VAL A 99 -19.21 -5.79 -9.42
CA VAL A 99 -18.16 -5.21 -8.57
C VAL A 99 -18.76 -4.34 -7.45
N ILE A 100 -19.81 -3.57 -7.75
CA ILE A 100 -20.48 -2.71 -6.77
C ILE A 100 -21.09 -3.52 -5.60
N PRO A 101 -21.94 -4.55 -5.82
CA PRO A 101 -22.47 -5.36 -4.73
C PRO A 101 -21.38 -6.17 -4.03
N LEU A 102 -20.33 -6.62 -4.74
CA LEU A 102 -19.21 -7.32 -4.11
C LEU A 102 -18.45 -6.40 -3.14
N ALA A 103 -18.22 -5.14 -3.51
CA ALA A 103 -17.60 -4.15 -2.63
C ALA A 103 -18.46 -3.84 -1.40
N ILE A 104 -19.78 -3.68 -1.58
CA ILE A 104 -20.73 -3.46 -0.48
C ILE A 104 -20.78 -4.68 0.44
N ALA A 105 -20.80 -5.89 -0.12
CA ALA A 105 -20.80 -7.12 0.66
C ALA A 105 -19.52 -7.24 1.51
N LEU A 106 -18.35 -6.94 0.94
CA LEU A 106 -17.08 -6.96 1.66
C LEU A 106 -17.07 -5.96 2.83
N PHE A 107 -17.58 -4.75 2.60
CA PHE A 107 -17.73 -3.73 3.64
C PHE A 107 -18.72 -4.17 4.73
N GLY A 108 -19.85 -4.77 4.32
CA GLY A 108 -20.85 -5.32 5.23
C GLY A 108 -20.28 -6.40 6.14
N VAL A 109 -19.45 -7.30 5.60
CA VAL A 109 -18.76 -8.33 6.38
C VAL A 109 -17.83 -7.72 7.42
N VAL A 110 -17.03 -6.70 7.05
CA VAL A 110 -16.14 -6.01 8.00
C VAL A 110 -16.95 -5.37 9.13
N ILE A 111 -18.03 -4.66 8.82
CA ILE A 111 -18.90 -4.03 9.82
C ILE A 111 -19.56 -5.10 10.70
N ALA A 112 -20.03 -6.20 10.12
CA ALA A 112 -20.66 -7.29 10.86
C ALA A 112 -19.69 -7.96 11.83
N VAL A 113 -18.44 -8.22 11.40
CA VAL A 113 -17.38 -8.76 12.28
C VAL A 113 -17.09 -7.79 13.42
N LEU A 114 -16.99 -6.49 13.13
CA LEU A 114 -16.73 -5.48 14.15
C LEU A 114 -17.89 -5.38 15.15
N ALA A 115 -19.13 -5.42 14.66
CA ALA A 115 -20.33 -5.45 15.50
C ALA A 115 -20.40 -6.71 16.37
N CYS A 116 -20.05 -7.89 15.82
CA CYS A 116 -19.96 -9.13 16.59
C CYS A 116 -18.93 -9.04 17.71
N VAL A 117 -17.74 -8.48 17.46
CA VAL A 117 -16.71 -8.29 18.48
C VAL A 117 -17.20 -7.37 19.59
N VAL A 118 -17.82 -6.24 19.24
CA VAL A 118 -18.40 -5.31 20.23
C VAL A 118 -19.51 -6.00 21.03
N ALA A 119 -20.41 -6.74 20.36
CA ALA A 119 -21.49 -7.47 21.03
C ALA A 119 -20.96 -8.53 22.01
N LEU A 120 -19.91 -9.26 21.64
CA LEU A 120 -19.26 -10.22 22.54
C LEU A 120 -18.69 -9.53 23.77
N ILE A 121 -18.00 -8.39 23.60
CA ILE A 121 -17.46 -7.61 24.73
C ILE A 121 -18.60 -7.15 25.65
N VAL A 122 -19.66 -6.56 25.09
CA VAL A 122 -20.81 -6.08 25.86
C VAL A 122 -21.48 -7.25 26.60
N SER A 123 -21.68 -8.39 25.94
CA SER A 123 -22.28 -9.57 26.56
C SER A 123 -21.45 -10.09 27.74
N ALA A 124 -20.12 -10.12 27.60
CA ALA A 124 -19.22 -10.56 28.67
C ALA A 124 -19.30 -9.61 29.87
N VAL A 125 -19.30 -8.30 29.64
CA VAL A 125 -19.45 -7.30 30.72
C VAL A 125 -20.81 -7.46 31.42
N VAL A 126 -21.89 -7.58 30.67
CA VAL A 126 -23.24 -7.75 31.23
C VAL A 126 -23.34 -9.04 32.04
N LEU A 127 -22.75 -10.14 31.59
CA LEU A 127 -22.71 -11.40 32.34
C LEU A 127 -21.98 -11.22 33.67
N VAL A 128 -20.81 -10.59 33.67
CA VAL A 128 -20.04 -10.33 34.90
C VAL A 128 -20.85 -9.47 35.88
N VAL A 129 -21.43 -8.37 35.40
CA VAL A 129 -22.26 -7.48 36.23
C VAL A 129 -23.48 -8.22 36.78
N SER A 130 -24.12 -9.05 35.98
CA SER A 130 -25.30 -9.83 36.39
C SER A 130 -24.95 -10.86 37.47
N ILE A 131 -23.81 -11.55 37.33
CA ILE A 131 -23.30 -12.48 38.33
C ILE A 131 -23.01 -11.73 39.63
N VAL A 132 -22.31 -10.59 39.56
CA VAL A 132 -22.02 -9.75 40.75
C VAL A 132 -23.29 -9.32 41.46
N ALA A 133 -24.29 -8.85 40.71
CA ALA A 133 -25.57 -8.44 41.26
C ALA A 133 -26.31 -9.61 41.91
N ALA A 134 -26.36 -10.78 41.26
CA ALA A 134 -27.03 -11.97 41.79
C ALA A 134 -26.38 -12.45 43.10
N PHE A 135 -25.05 -12.46 43.18
CA PHE A 135 -24.34 -12.81 44.41
C PHE A 135 -24.56 -11.80 45.54
N LEU A 136 -24.62 -10.50 45.22
CA LEU A 136 -24.96 -9.48 46.22
C LEU A 136 -26.36 -9.70 46.79
N VAL A 137 -27.35 -9.95 45.93
CA VAL A 137 -28.72 -10.24 46.37
C VAL A 137 -28.77 -11.51 47.21
N ALA A 138 -28.09 -12.58 46.79
CA ALA A 138 -28.02 -13.83 47.55
C ALA A 138 -27.37 -13.63 48.95
N ALA A 139 -26.28 -12.85 49.02
CA ALA A 139 -25.62 -12.54 50.29
C ALA A 139 -26.56 -11.76 51.24
N ILE A 140 -27.30 -10.77 50.72
CA ILE A 140 -28.27 -10.01 51.51
C ILE A 140 -29.40 -10.92 52.02
N LEU A 141 -29.95 -11.79 51.17
CA LEU A 141 -31.01 -12.72 51.57
C LEU A 141 -30.54 -13.71 52.64
N LEU A 142 -29.34 -14.29 52.47
CA LEU A 142 -28.74 -15.19 53.47
C LEU A 142 -28.47 -14.47 54.79
N PHE A 143 -28.06 -13.20 54.76
CA PHE A 143 -27.87 -12.39 55.96
C PHE A 143 -29.19 -12.17 56.71
N VAL A 144 -30.28 -11.84 56.00
CA VAL A 144 -31.62 -11.66 56.58
C VAL A 144 -32.13 -12.97 57.19
N VAL A 145 -31.99 -14.10 56.48
CA VAL A 145 -32.34 -15.43 56.99
C VAL A 145 -31.50 -15.79 58.21
N GLY A 146 -30.20 -15.49 58.19
CA GLY A 146 -29.29 -15.71 59.31
C GLY A 146 -29.71 -14.98 60.59
N ILE A 147 -30.12 -13.71 60.48
CA ILE A 147 -30.66 -12.94 61.63
C ILE A 147 -31.97 -13.56 62.12
N SER A 148 -32.86 -13.98 61.22
CA SER A 148 -34.14 -14.56 61.61
C SER A 148 -34.01 -15.92 62.32
N ASN A 149 -32.90 -16.64 62.14
CA ASN A 149 -32.64 -17.96 62.70
C ASN A 149 -31.70 -17.95 63.94
N MET A 150 -31.63 -16.83 64.66
CA MET A 150 -30.74 -16.60 65.81
C MET A 150 -31.07 -17.44 67.07
N GLY A 151 -31.98 -18.43 66.97
CA GLY A 151 -32.30 -19.36 68.05
C GLY A 151 -31.17 -20.35 68.40
N LEU A 152 -30.18 -20.52 67.51
CA LEU A 152 -28.98 -21.35 67.72
C LEU A 152 -27.70 -20.55 67.37
N PRO A 153 -27.00 -19.97 68.36
CA PRO A 153 -25.94 -18.97 68.11
C PRO A 153 -24.71 -19.50 67.37
N LEU A 154 -24.42 -20.81 67.48
CA LEU A 154 -23.27 -21.44 66.83
C LEU A 154 -23.41 -21.52 65.30
N VAL A 155 -24.64 -21.74 64.82
CA VAL A 155 -24.93 -21.89 63.38
C VAL A 155 -24.93 -20.52 62.69
N GLY A 156 -25.45 -19.49 63.36
CA GLY A 156 -25.45 -18.11 62.84
C GLY A 156 -24.05 -17.55 62.60
N LEU A 157 -23.10 -17.81 63.50
CA LEU A 157 -21.72 -17.31 63.38
C LEU A 157 -20.96 -17.96 62.20
N MET A 158 -21.15 -19.27 62.00
CA MET A 158 -20.54 -19.99 60.87
C MET A 158 -21.09 -19.52 59.50
N MET A 159 -22.39 -19.22 59.42
CA MET A 159 -23.02 -18.72 58.19
C MET A 159 -22.58 -17.29 57.82
N ILE A 160 -22.40 -16.41 58.81
CA ILE A 160 -21.86 -15.06 58.59
C ILE A 160 -20.41 -15.13 58.09
N GLY A 161 -19.58 -16.00 58.69
CA GLY A 161 -18.19 -16.20 58.28
C GLY A 161 -18.04 -16.68 56.84
N ILE A 162 -18.86 -17.66 56.43
CA ILE A 162 -18.89 -18.17 55.04
C ILE A 162 -19.32 -17.07 54.05
N SER A 163 -20.26 -16.22 54.43
CA SER A 163 -20.73 -15.12 53.58
C SER A 163 -19.63 -14.08 53.33
N PHE A 164 -18.85 -13.73 54.36
CA PHE A 164 -17.72 -12.82 54.22
C PHE A 164 -16.57 -13.41 53.40
N LEU A 165 -16.28 -14.71 53.56
CA LEU A 165 -15.27 -15.40 52.76
C LEU A 165 -15.67 -15.48 51.29
N CYS A 166 -16.92 -15.83 50.99
CA CYS A 166 -17.44 -15.83 49.62
C CYS A 166 -17.45 -14.42 49.02
N ALA A 167 -17.91 -13.41 49.76
CA ALA A 167 -17.90 -12.03 49.29
C ALA A 167 -16.48 -11.52 49.01
N GLY A 168 -15.52 -11.83 49.88
CA GLY A 168 -14.11 -11.47 49.71
C GLY A 168 -13.46 -12.13 48.50
N LEU A 169 -13.66 -13.44 48.32
CA LEU A 169 -13.14 -14.17 47.16
C LEU A 169 -13.77 -13.67 45.85
N PHE A 170 -15.06 -13.34 45.89
CA PHE A 170 -15.79 -12.84 44.75
C PHE A 170 -15.35 -11.42 44.35
N LEU A 171 -15.10 -10.53 45.31
CA LEU A 171 -14.52 -9.20 45.03
C LEU A 171 -13.11 -9.30 44.44
N LEU A 172 -12.29 -10.24 44.91
CA LEU A 172 -10.96 -10.50 44.35
C LEU A 172 -11.04 -11.03 42.91
N CYS A 173 -11.89 -12.05 42.68
CA CYS A 173 -12.11 -12.58 41.34
C CYS A 173 -12.73 -11.54 40.40
N GLY A 174 -13.69 -10.74 40.87
CA GLY A 174 -14.31 -9.66 40.11
C GLY A 174 -13.31 -8.56 39.75
N TRP A 175 -12.48 -8.12 40.70
CA TRP A 175 -11.44 -7.14 40.45
C TRP A 175 -10.37 -7.67 39.47
N GLY A 176 -10.00 -8.94 39.59
CA GLY A 176 -9.13 -9.64 38.64
C GLY A 176 -9.73 -9.74 37.24
N LEU A 177 -11.03 -10.04 37.13
CA LEU A 177 -11.74 -10.07 35.85
C LEU A 177 -11.83 -8.69 35.21
N ILE A 178 -12.12 -7.65 35.99
CA ILE A 178 -12.17 -6.27 35.50
C ILE A 178 -10.79 -5.84 34.97
N LYS A 179 -9.71 -6.15 35.71
CA LYS A 179 -8.33 -5.93 35.26
C LYS A 179 -8.00 -6.71 33.99
N LEU A 180 -8.42 -7.97 33.91
CA LEU A 180 -8.21 -8.81 32.74
C LEU A 180 -8.96 -8.25 31.52
N CYS A 181 -10.23 -7.87 31.66
CA CYS A 181 -10.98 -7.18 30.63
C CYS A 181 -10.33 -5.84 30.24
N ALA A 182 -9.88 -5.04 31.21
CA ALA A 182 -9.22 -3.77 30.94
C ALA A 182 -7.87 -3.91 30.22
N VAL A 183 -7.22 -5.08 30.27
CA VAL A 183 -5.99 -5.38 29.51
C VAL A 183 -6.31 -6.01 28.15
N VAL A 184 -7.29 -6.92 28.09
CA VAL A 184 -7.65 -7.63 26.86
C VAL A 184 -8.38 -6.70 25.87
N VAL A 185 -9.27 -5.84 26.36
CA VAL A 185 -10.02 -4.88 25.52
C VAL A 185 -9.10 -3.96 24.71
N PRO A 186 -8.11 -3.25 25.28
CA PRO A 186 -7.23 -2.38 24.49
C PRO A 186 -6.35 -3.15 23.50
N GLU A 187 -5.93 -4.39 23.80
CA GLU A 187 -5.15 -5.19 22.84
C GLU A 187 -6.02 -5.70 21.68
N VAL A 188 -7.27 -6.07 21.94
CA VAL A 188 -8.22 -6.40 20.87
C VAL A 188 -8.52 -5.17 20.01
N ILE A 189 -8.67 -3.99 20.62
CA ILE A 189 -8.86 -2.72 19.89
C ILE A 189 -7.63 -2.39 19.04
N LYS A 190 -6.42 -2.47 19.59
CA LYS A 190 -5.17 -2.27 18.81
C LYS A 190 -5.04 -3.27 17.67
N GLY A 191 -5.38 -4.54 17.91
CA GLY A 191 -5.39 -5.58 16.88
C GLY A 191 -6.37 -5.26 15.75
N CYS A 192 -7.58 -4.81 16.08
CA CYS A 192 -8.57 -4.39 15.08
C CYS A 192 -8.10 -3.15 14.28
N ILE A 193 -7.53 -2.16 14.96
CA ILE A 193 -6.97 -0.96 14.31
C ILE A 193 -5.80 -1.33 13.39
N HIS A 194 -4.94 -2.25 13.82
CA HIS A 194 -3.81 -2.72 13.01
C HIS A 194 -4.26 -3.51 11.78
N LEU A 195 -5.31 -4.33 11.90
CA LEU A 195 -5.93 -5.03 10.77
C LEU A 195 -6.51 -4.05 9.74
N ILE A 196 -7.17 -2.98 10.19
CA ILE A 196 -7.75 -1.95 9.32
C ILE A 196 -6.66 -1.08 8.67
N GLY A 197 -5.53 -0.85 9.34
CA GLY A 197 -4.40 -0.08 8.82
C GLY A 197 -3.48 -0.87 7.86
N MET A 198 -3.55 -2.21 7.88
CA MET A 198 -2.72 -3.08 7.05
C MET A 198 -2.90 -2.87 5.53
N PRO A 199 -4.12 -2.73 4.97
CA PRO A 199 -4.31 -2.47 3.53
C PRO A 199 -3.83 -1.09 3.06
N PHE A 200 -3.62 -0.12 3.96
CA PHE A 200 -3.15 1.24 3.61
C PHE A 200 -1.64 1.43 3.74
N ARG A 201 -0.93 0.60 4.51
CA ARG A 201 0.54 0.69 4.70
C ARG A 201 1.36 0.15 3.52
N GLY A 202 0.74 -0.57 2.59
CA GLY A 202 1.42 -1.12 1.40
C GLY A 202 1.82 -0.08 0.34
N LYS A 203 1.39 1.18 0.45
CA LYS A 203 1.70 2.22 -0.56
C LYS A 203 2.94 3.07 -0.28
N GLU A 204 3.50 3.03 0.93
CA GLU A 204 4.66 3.87 1.29
C GLU A 204 6.02 3.16 1.19
N ALA A 205 6.05 1.84 1.00
CA ALA A 205 7.29 1.07 0.89
C ALA A 205 7.97 1.16 -0.49
N HIS A 206 7.44 1.94 -1.44
CA HIS A 206 7.99 2.06 -2.80
C HIS A 206 8.70 3.40 -3.07
N LYS A 207 8.95 4.21 -2.02
CA LYS A 207 9.56 5.54 -2.13
C LYS A 207 10.78 5.79 -1.23
N ALA A 208 11.32 4.77 -0.57
CA ALA A 208 12.57 4.86 0.19
C ALA A 208 13.68 4.09 -0.52
#